data_AF-A0A915DXS5-F1
#
_entry.id   AF-A0A915DXS5-F1
#
_cell.length_a   1.000
_cell.length_b   1.000
_cell.length_c   1.000
_cell.angle_alpha   90.00
_cell.angle_beta   90.00
_cell.angle_gamma   90.00
#
_symmetry.space_group_name_H-M   'P 1'
#
loop_
_entity.id
_entity.type
_entity.pdbx_description
1 polymer ?
#
loop_
_entity_poly.entity_id
_entity_poly.type
_entity_poly.pdbx_seq_one_letter_code
_entity_poly.pdbx_strand_id
1 'polypeptide(L)'
;MVHFVVMDHDFLRSNDFAGEAFLDLAEVPGFGQAGVSNTLRQFNLILIHPSRRTKECVNVLDSRKEDKDAQDFVRSIAATY
;
A
#
# COMPACT_ATOMS: atom_id res chain seq x y z
N MET A 1 -4.24 -0.13 12.33
CA MET A 1 -4.32 0.67 11.09
C MET A 1 -5.54 0.21 10.29
N VAL A 2 -6.33 1.15 9.77
CA VAL A 2 -7.38 0.91 8.78
C VAL A 2 -6.78 1.13 7.39
N HIS A 3 -7.01 0.20 6.48
CA HIS A 3 -6.54 0.25 5.10
C HIS A 3 -7.74 0.35 4.16
N PHE A 4 -7.74 1.38 3.33
CA PHE A 4 -8.74 1.63 2.30
C PHE A 4 -8.12 1.33 0.95
N VAL A 5 -8.82 0.56 0.11
CA VAL A 5 -8.38 0.23 -1.24
C VAL A 5 -9.50 0.58 -2.21
N VAL A 6 -9.16 1.32 -3.25
CA VAL A 6 -10.02 1.66 -4.37
C VAL A 6 -9.59 0.82 -5.55
N MET A 7 -10.54 0.09 -6.14
CA MET A 7 -10.33 -0.70 -7.35
C MET A 7 -11.32 -0.25 -8.42
N ASP A 8 -10.86 -0.16 -9.66
CA ASP A 8 -11.74 -0.01 -10.82
C ASP A 8 -12.38 -1.37 -11.12
N HIS A 9 -13.69 -1.38 -11.33
CA HIS A 9 -14.45 -2.62 -11.46
C HIS A 9 -14.60 -3.02 -12.92
N ASP A 10 -14.04 -4.18 -13.27
CA ASP A 10 -14.18 -4.77 -14.60
C ASP A 10 -15.17 -5.94 -14.60
N PHE A 11 -16.03 -5.99 -15.61
CA PHE A 11 -17.05 -7.04 -15.74
C PHE A 11 -16.48 -8.37 -16.27
N LEU A 12 -15.44 -8.31 -17.10
CA LEU A 12 -14.86 -9.48 -17.78
C LEU A 12 -13.47 -9.88 -17.24
N ARG A 13 -12.85 -9.03 -16.42
CA ARG A 13 -11.49 -9.18 -15.92
C ARG A 13 -11.46 -8.97 -14.40
N SER A 14 -10.29 -9.17 -13.80
CA SER A 14 -10.04 -8.78 -12.42
C SER A 14 -10.12 -7.27 -12.27
N ASN A 15 -10.63 -6.79 -11.14
CA ASN A 15 -10.64 -5.36 -10.81
C ASN A 15 -9.21 -4.80 -10.78
N ASP A 16 -9.01 -3.65 -11.43
CA ASP A 16 -7.73 -2.98 -11.49
C ASP A 16 -7.52 -2.09 -10.26
N PHE A 17 -6.29 -2.01 -9.77
CA PHE A 17 -5.97 -1.20 -8.61
C PHE A 17 -5.93 0.30 -8.98
N ALA A 18 -6.74 1.13 -8.30
CA ALA A 18 -6.79 2.57 -8.54
C ALA A 18 -6.00 3.37 -7.49
N GLY A 19 -6.08 2.98 -6.23
CA GLY A 19 -5.38 3.68 -5.14
C GLY A 19 -5.65 3.10 -3.77
N GLU A 20 -4.86 3.51 -2.79
CA GLU A 20 -5.03 3.11 -1.40
C GLU A 20 -4.86 4.29 -0.44
N ALA A 21 -5.40 4.17 0.76
CA ALA A 21 -5.16 5.10 1.85
C ALA A 21 -5.04 4.35 3.17
N PHE A 22 -4.26 4.92 4.09
CA PHE A 22 -4.01 4.35 5.41
C PHE A 22 -4.43 5.34 6.49
N LEU A 23 -5.07 4.84 7.54
CA LEU A 23 -5.50 5.60 8.71
C LEU A 23 -5.07 4.87 9.98
N ASP A 24 -4.45 5.56 10.93
CA ASP A 24 -4.10 4.93 12.21
C ASP A 24 -5.35 4.72 13.08
N LEU A 25 -5.41 3.61 13.82
CA LEU A 25 -6.55 3.30 14.70
C LEU A 25 -6.68 4.29 15.86
N ALA A 26 -5.58 4.94 16.26
CA ALA A 26 -5.59 6.01 17.24
C ALA A 26 -6.41 7.23 16.78
N GLU A 27 -6.49 7.46 15.46
CA GLU A 27 -7.26 8.54 14.84
C GLU A 27 -8.71 8.11 14.55
N VAL A 28 -9.03 6.81 14.72
CA VAL A 28 -10.39 6.30 14.53
C VAL A 28 -11.22 6.60 15.79
N PRO A 29 -12.33 7.33 15.64
CA PRO A 29 -13.20 7.66 16.75
C PRO A 29 -13.75 6.42 17.44
N GLY A 30 -13.67 6.39 18.78
CA GLY A 30 -14.11 5.24 19.58
C GLY A 30 -13.04 4.17 19.83
N PHE A 31 -11.89 4.22 19.15
CA PHE A 31 -10.76 3.31 19.39
C PHE A 31 -9.61 3.98 20.18
N GLY A 32 -9.49 5.31 20.16
CA GLY A 32 -8.52 6.09 20.94
C GLY A 32 -8.97 6.35 22.39
N GLN A 33 -8.00 6.38 23.33
CA GLN A 33 -8.24 6.78 24.71
C GLN A 33 -8.61 8.27 24.79
N ALA A 34 -9.70 8.55 25.51
CA ALA A 34 -10.28 9.85 25.86
C ALA A 34 -11.29 10.45 24.88
N GLY A 35 -12.57 10.28 25.23
CA GLY A 35 -13.64 11.24 25.01
C GLY A 35 -13.98 11.51 23.55
N VAL A 36 -14.89 10.72 22.98
CA VAL A 36 -15.57 11.05 21.73
C VAL A 36 -16.37 12.34 21.95
N SER A 37 -15.71 13.49 21.75
CA SER A 37 -16.39 14.76 21.60
C SER A 37 -17.14 14.71 20.28
N ASN A 38 -18.43 15.03 20.31
CA ASN A 38 -19.44 14.91 19.25
C ASN A 38 -19.17 15.75 17.97
N THR A 39 -17.92 16.05 17.64
CA THR A 39 -17.52 16.91 16.52
C THR A 39 -16.33 16.32 15.77
N LEU A 40 -16.52 15.12 15.23
CA LEU A 40 -15.58 14.56 14.26
C LEU A 40 -15.60 15.44 13.01
N ARG A 41 -14.54 16.22 12.84
CA ARG A 41 -14.36 17.01 11.62
C ARG A 41 -14.10 16.03 10.48
N GLN A 42 -14.89 16.15 9.41
CA GLN A 42 -14.60 15.46 8.17
C GLN A 42 -13.22 15.92 7.67
N PHE A 43 -12.35 14.97 7.37
CA PHE A 43 -11.06 15.21 6.75
C PHE A 43 -10.89 14.27 5.56
N ASN A 44 -10.11 14.70 4.57
CA ASN A 44 -9.85 13.92 3.37
C ASN A 44 -8.56 13.12 3.55
N LEU A 45 -8.64 11.83 3.27
CA LEU A 45 -7.45 10.98 3.18
C LEU A 45 -6.78 11.20 1.83
N ILE A 46 -5.45 11.24 1.84
CA ILE A 46 -4.66 11.30 0.61
C ILE A 46 -4.61 9.88 0.04
N LEU A 47 -5.18 9.71 -1.16
CA LEU A 47 -4.99 8.48 -1.93
C LEU A 47 -3.56 8.44 -2.41
N ILE A 48 -2.86 7.37 -2.05
CA ILE A 48 -1.51 7.08 -2.52
C ILE A 48 -1.57 5.90 -3.47
N HIS A 49 -0.75 5.98 -4.50
CA HIS A 49 -0.43 4.80 -5.31
C HIS A 49 0.82 4.18 -4.67
N PRO A 50 0.87 2.85 -4.45
CA PRO A 50 2.04 2.20 -3.89
C PRO A 50 3.23 2.46 -4.81
N SER A 51 4.07 3.43 -4.43
CA SER A 51 5.30 3.79 -5.13
C SER A 51 6.44 2.83 -4.81
N ARG A 52 6.19 1.86 -3.93
CA ARG A 52 7.16 0.84 -3.56
C ARG A 52 6.64 -0.51 -4.00
N ARG A 53 7.19 -0.99 -5.13
CA ARG A 53 7.66 -2.39 -5.17
C ARG A 53 8.24 -2.68 -3.80
N THR A 54 7.63 -3.63 -3.10
CA THR A 54 7.91 -4.01 -1.71
C THR A 54 9.41 -4.16 -1.53
N LYS A 55 10.09 -3.10 -1.10
CA LYS A 55 11.56 -3.07 -1.08
C LYS A 55 12.10 -4.15 -0.13
N GLU A 56 11.30 -4.57 0.84
CA GLU A 56 11.70 -5.62 1.78
C GLU A 56 11.85 -6.99 1.12
N CYS A 57 10.93 -7.40 0.24
CA CYS A 57 11.10 -8.68 -0.47
C CYS A 57 12.24 -8.62 -1.50
N VAL A 58 12.45 -7.45 -2.11
CA VAL A 58 13.58 -7.20 -3.02
C VAL A 58 14.92 -7.21 -2.26
N ASN A 59 14.99 -6.58 -1.08
CA ASN A 59 16.18 -6.59 -0.22
C ASN A 59 16.51 -8.01 0.28
N VAL A 60 15.49 -8.81 0.58
CA VAL A 60 15.68 -10.24 0.92
C VAL A 60 16.23 -11.01 -0.27
N LEU A 61 15.77 -10.71 -1.49
CA LEU A 61 16.30 -11.34 -2.71
C LEU A 61 17.76 -10.93 -3.01
N ASP A 62 18.13 -9.67 -2.73
CA ASP A 62 19.52 -9.20 -2.86
C ASP A 62 20.49 -9.94 -1.93
N SER A 63 20.01 -10.38 -0.76
CA SER A 63 20.82 -11.19 0.16
C SER A 63 21.07 -12.63 -0.34
N ARG A 64 20.25 -13.12 -1.26
CA ARG A 64 20.30 -14.49 -1.81
C ARG A 64 21.14 -14.53 -3.09
N LYS A 65 22.46 -14.62 -2.93
CA LYS A 65 23.44 -14.64 -4.04
C LYS A 65 23.35 -15.86 -4.95
N GLU A 66 22.63 -16.91 -4.55
CA GLU A 66 22.51 -18.16 -5.30
C GLU A 66 21.38 -18.12 -6.34
N ASP A 67 20.51 -17.10 -6.30
CA ASP A 67 19.32 -17.00 -7.15
C ASP A 67 19.49 -15.94 -8.25
N LYS A 68 20.40 -16.24 -9.19
CA LYS A 68 20.84 -15.28 -10.21
C LYS A 68 19.72 -14.85 -11.16
N ASP A 69 18.87 -15.77 -11.57
CA ASP A 69 17.78 -15.49 -12.51
C ASP A 69 16.75 -14.52 -11.91
N ALA A 70 16.44 -14.69 -10.62
CA ALA A 70 15.55 -13.79 -9.90
C ALA A 70 16.16 -12.39 -9.71
N GLN A 71 17.48 -12.31 -9.44
CA GLN A 71 18.18 -11.02 -9.34
C GLN A 71 18.21 -10.27 -10.69
N ASP A 72 18.45 -10.98 -11.79
CA ASP A 72 18.50 -10.39 -13.13
C ASP A 72 17.11 -9.90 -13.59
N PHE A 73 16.05 -10.63 -13.24
CA PHE A 73 14.68 -10.20 -13.45
C PHE A 73 14.35 -8.89 -12.71
N VAL A 74 14.71 -8.77 -11.42
CA VAL A 74 14.46 -7.54 -10.66
C VAL A 74 15.21 -6.34 -11.26
N ARG A 75 16.46 -6.53 -11.71
CA ARG A 75 17.25 -5.50 -12.39
C ARG A 75 16.59 -5.04 -13.68
N SER A 76 16.02 -5.96 -14.46
CA SER A 76 15.30 -5.64 -15.70
C SER A 76 14.09 -4.71 -15.47
N ILE A 77 13.33 -4.93 -14.39
CA ILE A 77 12.17 -4.09 -14.08
C ILE A 77 12.60 -2.72 -13.52
N ALA A 78 13.81 -2.59 -12.97
CA ALA A 78 14.36 -1.33 -12.49
C ALA A 78 14.91 -0.44 -13.63
N ALA A 79 15.35 -1.02 -14.75
CA ALA A 79 15.96 -0.31 -15.87
C ALA A 79 14.96 0.30 -16.88
N THR A 80 13.66 -0.03 -16.77
CA THR A 80 12.62 0.39 -17.71
C THR A 80 11.95 1.73 -17.33
N TYR A 81 12.48 2.45 -16.33
CA TYR A 81 12.02 3.79 -15.91
C TYR A 81 13.16 4.80 -15.94
#